data_AF-A0A1S3DW87-F1
#
_entry.id   AF-A0A1S3DW87-F1
#
_cell.length_a   1.000
_cell.length_b   1.000
_cell.length_c   1.000
_cell.angle_alpha   90.00
_cell.angle_beta   90.00
_cell.angle_gamma   90.00
#
_symmetry.space_group_name_H-M   'P 1'
#
loop_
_entity.id
_entity.type
_entity.pdbx_description
1 polymer ?
#
loop_
_entity_poly.entity_id
_entity_poly.type
_entity_poly.pdbx_seq_one_letter_code
_entity_poly.pdbx_strand_id
1 'polypeptide(L)'
;MVSELWNARPQVATTGTCCLVGVIFQQTLFIANVGDYRVVLGKKVGNTGGVAAIQLSTEHNANFEGVRQELRELHPYDPQIVVLKHGVWRVKGIIQCCVEGALILSFDYRIIDWCVFPIASHHHGE
;
A
#
# COMPACT_ATOMS: atom_id res chain seq x y z
N MET A 1 18.22 8.48 6.91
CA MET A 1 16.73 8.62 6.98
C MET A 1 16.26 9.55 5.86
N VAL A 2 15.02 9.45 5.35
CA VAL A 2 14.52 10.37 4.29
C VAL A 2 14.67 11.84 4.69
N SER A 3 14.52 12.15 5.98
CA SER A 3 14.73 13.48 6.57
C SER A 3 16.12 14.06 6.30
N GLU A 4 17.16 13.24 6.20
CA GLU A 4 18.55 13.69 5.92
C GLU A 4 18.74 14.07 4.45
N LEU A 5 17.89 13.56 3.55
CA LEU A 5 17.98 13.80 2.11
C LEU A 5 17.05 14.92 1.64
N TRP A 6 16.23 15.50 2.51
CA TRP A 6 15.19 16.47 2.14
C TRP A 6 15.77 17.69 1.40
N ASN A 7 16.83 18.29 1.93
CA ASN A 7 17.45 19.48 1.34
C ASN A 7 18.18 19.17 0.03
N ALA A 8 18.75 17.97 -0.11
CA ALA A 8 19.54 17.60 -1.27
C ALA A 8 18.71 16.97 -2.40
N ARG A 9 17.61 16.28 -2.06
CA ARG A 9 16.76 15.49 -2.97
C ARG A 9 15.30 15.51 -2.47
N PRO A 10 14.59 16.64 -2.58
CA PRO A 10 13.23 16.80 -2.04
C PRO A 10 12.22 15.82 -2.65
N GLN A 11 12.42 15.38 -3.88
CA GLN A 11 11.64 14.34 -4.55
C GLN A 11 11.56 13.01 -3.77
N VAL A 12 12.53 12.71 -2.90
CA VAL A 12 12.48 11.51 -2.05
C VAL A 12 11.41 11.65 -0.96
N ALA A 13 11.12 12.88 -0.50
CA ALA A 13 10.09 13.15 0.50
C ALA A 13 8.66 13.12 -0.06
N THR A 14 8.49 13.22 -1.38
CA THR A 14 7.19 13.19 -2.06
C THR A 14 6.88 11.83 -2.69
N THR A 15 7.80 10.88 -2.59
CA THR A 15 7.63 9.53 -3.15
C THR A 15 7.18 8.56 -2.07
N GLY A 16 6.14 7.79 -2.36
CA GLY A 16 5.67 6.69 -1.51
C GLY A 16 5.86 5.34 -2.20
N THR A 17 5.89 4.27 -1.40
CA THR A 17 5.87 2.90 -1.90
C THR A 17 4.92 2.07 -1.04
N CYS A 18 4.30 1.06 -1.65
CA CYS A 18 3.60 0.02 -0.92
C CYS A 18 4.64 -0.95 -0.36
N CYS A 19 4.44 -1.40 0.89
CA CYS A 19 5.36 -2.33 1.54
C CYS A 19 4.59 -3.57 1.97
N LEU A 20 5.15 -4.72 1.67
CA LEU A 20 4.65 -6.00 2.12
C LEU A 20 5.80 -6.79 2.72
N VAL A 21 5.62 -7.24 3.96
CA VAL A 21 6.61 -8.02 4.69
C VAL A 21 6.00 -9.35 5.10
N GLY A 22 6.71 -10.44 4.81
CA GLY A 22 6.36 -11.79 5.23
C GLY A 22 7.51 -12.40 6.05
N VAL A 23 7.21 -12.92 7.24
CA VAL A 23 8.18 -13.59 8.12
C VAL A 23 7.69 -14.98 8.44
N ILE A 24 8.52 -15.99 8.22
CA ILE A 24 8.22 -17.38 8.61
C ILE A 24 9.05 -17.72 9.85
N PHE A 25 8.35 -18.02 10.94
CA PHE A 25 8.98 -18.44 12.20
C PHE A 25 8.21 -19.58 12.83
N GLN A 26 8.90 -20.67 13.15
CA GLN A 26 8.31 -21.86 13.79
C GLN A 26 7.00 -22.32 13.12
N GLN A 27 7.03 -22.51 11.79
CA GLN A 27 5.88 -22.93 10.96
C GLN A 27 4.69 -21.94 10.94
N THR A 28 4.85 -20.75 11.51
CA THR A 28 3.87 -19.67 11.45
C THR A 28 4.33 -18.61 10.44
N LEU A 29 3.40 -18.19 9.57
CA LEU A 29 3.62 -17.10 8.62
C LEU A 29 2.98 -15.82 9.17
N PHE A 30 3.82 -14.81 9.42
CA PHE A 30 3.42 -13.47 9.80
C PHE A 30 3.47 -12.56 8.58
N ILE A 31 2.45 -11.73 8.39
CA ILE A 31 2.35 -10.82 7.25
C ILE A 31 2.02 -9.42 7.78
N ALA A 32 2.73 -8.41 7.28
CA ALA A 32 2.39 -7.00 7.46
C ALA A 32 2.28 -6.35 6.07
N ASN A 33 1.15 -5.69 5.80
CA ASN A 33 0.85 -5.08 4.51
C ASN A 33 0.51 -3.59 4.70
N VAL A 34 1.20 -2.73 3.95
CA VAL A 34 0.97 -1.28 3.91
C VAL A 34 0.84 -0.87 2.45
N GLY A 35 -0.41 -0.76 1.97
CA GLY A 35 -0.73 -0.38 0.61
C GLY A 35 -1.64 -1.40 -0.08
N ASP A 36 -1.56 -1.49 -1.39
CA ASP A 36 -2.44 -2.29 -2.24
C ASP A 36 -1.80 -3.59 -2.76
N TYR A 37 -0.71 -4.04 -2.13
CA TYR A 37 -0.21 -5.39 -2.36
C TYR A 37 -1.15 -6.44 -1.74
N ARG A 38 -1.17 -7.63 -2.34
CA ARG A 38 -1.98 -8.77 -1.91
C ARG A 38 -1.08 -9.98 -1.70
N VAL A 39 -1.23 -10.63 -0.54
CA VAL A 39 -0.63 -11.94 -0.28
C VAL A 39 -1.64 -13.04 -0.51
N VAL A 40 -1.24 -14.06 -1.26
CA VAL A 40 -2.05 -15.24 -1.52
C VAL A 40 -1.23 -16.50 -1.23
N LEU A 41 -1.77 -17.37 -0.38
CA LEU A 41 -1.20 -18.67 -0.04
C LEU A 41 -1.84 -19.77 -0.89
N GLY A 42 -1.01 -20.53 -1.60
CA GLY A 42 -1.42 -21.75 -2.25
C GLY A 42 -1.48 -22.91 -1.25
N LYS A 43 -2.67 -23.47 -1.01
CA LYS A 43 -2.87 -24.65 -0.18
C LYS A 43 -3.26 -25.83 -1.05
N LYS A 44 -2.47 -26.91 -1.01
CA LYS A 44 -2.84 -28.17 -1.68
C LYS A 44 -4.13 -28.73 -1.07
N VAL A 45 -5.09 -29.12 -1.91
CA VAL A 45 -6.38 -29.69 -1.51
C VAL A 45 -6.42 -31.17 -1.86
N GLY A 46 -6.54 -32.01 -0.82
CA GLY A 46 -6.67 -33.46 -0.97
C GLY A 46 -5.51 -34.14 -1.70
N ASN A 47 -5.77 -35.33 -2.24
CA ASN A 47 -4.79 -36.15 -2.97
C ASN A 47 -4.82 -35.92 -4.48
N THR A 48 -5.72 -35.09 -4.99
CA THR A 48 -5.96 -34.87 -6.44
C THR A 48 -5.01 -33.87 -7.07
N GLY A 49 -4.11 -33.25 -6.29
CA GLY A 49 -3.11 -32.30 -6.79
C GLY A 49 -3.64 -30.87 -7.00
N GLY A 50 -4.89 -30.59 -6.68
CA GLY A 50 -5.46 -29.23 -6.75
C GLY A 50 -4.83 -28.28 -5.72
N VAL A 51 -4.75 -26.99 -6.07
CA VAL A 51 -4.26 -25.92 -5.19
C VAL A 51 -5.38 -24.89 -5.01
N ALA A 52 -5.78 -24.65 -3.76
CA ALA A 52 -6.65 -23.53 -3.40
C ALA A 52 -5.81 -22.28 -3.14
N ALA A 53 -6.27 -21.15 -3.64
CA ALA A 53 -5.69 -19.84 -3.37
C ALA A 53 -6.41 -19.20 -2.17
N ILE A 54 -5.67 -18.90 -1.10
CA ILE A 54 -6.19 -18.28 0.12
C ILE A 54 -5.56 -16.90 0.26
N GLN A 55 -6.35 -15.84 0.16
CA GLN A 55 -5.86 -14.49 0.41
C GLN A 55 -5.57 -14.29 1.91
N LEU A 56 -4.40 -13.74 2.22
CA LEU A 56 -3.92 -13.54 3.58
C LEU A 56 -3.83 -12.07 4.01
N SER A 57 -3.94 -11.13 3.09
CA SER A 57 -3.96 -9.69 3.39
C SER A 57 -5.16 -8.99 2.77
N THR A 58 -5.64 -7.95 3.44
CA THR A 58 -6.56 -6.96 2.87
C THR A 58 -5.74 -5.89 2.13
N GLU A 59 -6.26 -5.42 0.99
CA GLU A 59 -5.65 -4.32 0.25
C GLU A 59 -6.19 -2.99 0.75
N HIS A 60 -5.30 -2.02 0.95
CA HIS A 60 -5.67 -0.65 1.28
C HIS A 60 -5.74 0.18 -0.01
N ASN A 61 -6.79 -0.07 -0.81
CA ASN A 61 -7.06 0.65 -2.06
C ASN A 61 -8.45 1.31 -2.02
N ALA A 62 -8.53 2.58 -2.40
CA ALA A 62 -9.75 3.38 -2.39
C ALA A 62 -10.85 2.86 -3.33
N ASN A 63 -10.55 1.94 -4.24
CA ASN A 63 -11.59 1.27 -5.02
C ASN A 63 -12.42 0.27 -4.19
N PHE A 64 -11.90 -0.19 -3.05
CA PHE A 64 -12.67 -1.02 -2.12
C PHE A 64 -13.57 -0.15 -1.25
N GLU A 65 -14.83 -0.54 -1.11
CA GLU A 65 -15.81 0.22 -0.33
C GLU A 65 -15.46 0.32 1.16
N GLY A 66 -15.00 -0.78 1.78
CA GLY A 66 -14.60 -0.77 3.19
C GLY A 66 -13.53 0.27 3.48
N VAL A 67 -12.51 0.37 2.61
CA VAL A 67 -11.44 1.38 2.72
C VAL A 67 -12.00 2.80 2.58
N ARG A 68 -12.98 3.02 1.69
CA ARG A 68 -13.63 4.33 1.54
C ARG A 68 -14.45 4.72 2.76
N GLN A 69 -15.08 3.75 3.41
CA GLN A 69 -15.85 3.99 4.62
C GLN A 69 -14.93 4.35 5.78
N GLU A 70 -13.90 3.54 6.01
CA GLU A 70 -12.87 3.77 7.05
C GLU A 70 -12.23 5.17 6.90
N LEU A 71 -11.82 5.54 5.67
CA LEU A 71 -11.25 6.87 5.42
C LEU A 71 -12.20 8.03 5.79
N ARG A 72 -13.51 7.87 5.55
CA ARG A 72 -14.51 8.89 5.90
C ARG A 72 -14.77 8.94 7.40
N GLU A 73 -14.76 7.80 8.08
CA GLU A 73 -14.93 7.72 9.53
C GLU A 73 -13.75 8.37 10.27
N LEU A 74 -12.52 8.16 9.78
CA LEU A 74 -11.31 8.78 10.32
C LEU A 74 -11.21 10.29 10.02
N HIS A 75 -11.82 10.75 8.92
CA HIS A 75 -11.76 12.15 8.48
C HIS A 75 -13.17 12.75 8.32
N PRO A 76 -13.97 12.87 9.41
CA PRO A 76 -15.38 13.25 9.33
C PRO A 76 -15.60 14.69 8.84
N TYR A 77 -14.59 15.55 8.96
CA TYR A 77 -14.64 16.95 8.54
C TYR A 77 -14.06 17.20 7.14
N ASP A 78 -13.68 16.13 6.43
CA ASP A 78 -13.01 16.21 5.15
C ASP A 78 -13.84 15.52 4.05
N PRO A 79 -14.84 16.19 3.48
CA PRO A 79 -15.74 15.58 2.49
C PRO A 79 -15.01 15.21 1.19
N GLN A 80 -13.79 15.70 0.98
CA GLN A 80 -12.96 15.40 -0.19
C GLN A 80 -11.88 14.35 0.07
N ILE A 81 -11.93 13.65 1.22
CA ILE A 81 -10.94 12.63 1.56
C ILE A 81 -10.88 11.50 0.52
N VAL A 82 -12.03 11.09 -0.03
CA VAL A 82 -12.12 10.15 -1.15
C VAL A 82 -13.03 10.71 -2.24
N VAL A 83 -12.51 10.82 -3.45
CA VAL A 83 -13.23 11.36 -4.62
C VAL A 83 -13.14 10.41 -5.81
N LEU A 84 -14.21 10.36 -6.59
CA LEU A 84 -14.21 9.66 -7.88
C LEU A 84 -13.65 10.60 -8.95
N LYS A 85 -12.50 10.25 -9.54
CA LYS A 85 -11.84 11.06 -10.56
C LYS A 85 -11.47 10.19 -11.74
N HIS A 86 -11.93 10.56 -12.94
CA HIS A 86 -11.72 9.79 -14.17
C HIS A 86 -12.17 8.31 -14.07
N GLY A 87 -13.31 8.06 -13.41
CA GLY A 87 -13.86 6.71 -13.26
C GLY A 87 -13.20 5.83 -12.19
N VAL A 88 -12.26 6.39 -11.40
CA VAL A 88 -11.50 5.65 -10.39
C VAL A 88 -11.54 6.39 -9.05
N TRP A 89 -11.70 5.66 -7.95
CA TRP A 89 -11.70 6.26 -6.61
C TRP A 89 -10.27 6.59 -6.18
N ARG A 90 -10.06 7.81 -5.70
CA ARG A 90 -8.75 8.31 -5.27
C ARG A 90 -8.85 9.02 -3.93
N VAL A 91 -7.87 8.79 -3.08
CA VAL A 91 -7.64 9.57 -1.86
C VAL A 91 -7.19 10.96 -2.27
N LYS A 92 -7.90 12.00 -1.81
CA LYS A 92 -7.66 13.41 -2.16
C LYS A 92 -7.60 13.72 -3.66
N GLY A 93 -8.06 12.80 -4.51
CA GLY A 93 -7.98 12.93 -5.97
C GLY A 93 -6.58 12.64 -6.55
N ILE A 94 -5.65 12.12 -5.75
CA ILE A 94 -4.24 11.92 -6.14
C ILE A 94 -3.94 10.43 -6.32
N ILE A 95 -4.01 9.63 -5.25
CA ILE A 95 -3.55 8.24 -5.22
C ILE A 95 -4.70 7.26 -4.98
N GLN A 96 -4.53 6.00 -5.39
CA GLN A 96 -5.51 4.94 -5.14
C GLN A 96 -5.18 4.11 -3.89
N CYS A 97 -3.89 3.91 -3.61
CA CYS A 97 -3.44 3.25 -2.41
C CYS A 97 -3.55 4.20 -1.20
N CYS A 98 -4.08 3.68 -0.09
CA CYS A 98 -4.18 4.40 1.16
C CYS A 98 -2.96 4.02 1.99
N VAL A 99 -1.99 4.93 2.08
CA VAL A 99 -0.92 4.84 3.06
C VAL A 99 -1.39 5.60 4.29
N GLU A 100 -2.01 4.89 5.23
CA GLU A 100 -2.31 5.49 6.51
C GLU A 100 -0.99 5.72 7.24
N GLY A 101 -0.57 6.99 7.29
CA GLY A 101 0.75 7.38 7.78
C GLY A 101 1.86 7.23 6.74
N ALA A 102 2.58 8.32 6.49
CA ALA A 102 3.90 8.26 5.89
C ALA A 102 4.86 7.59 6.89
N LEU A 103 4.76 6.27 7.07
CA LEU A 103 5.74 5.49 7.81
C LEU A 103 6.93 5.23 6.88
N ILE A 104 7.99 6.01 7.08
CA ILE A 104 9.33 5.66 6.63
C ILE A 104 9.73 4.41 7.42
N LEU A 105 9.41 3.22 6.90
CA LEU A 105 9.85 1.96 7.49
C LEU A 105 11.29 1.69 7.02
N SER A 106 12.26 2.00 7.88
CA SER A 106 13.62 1.48 7.76
C SER A 106 13.61 0.06 8.31
N PHE A 107 13.62 -0.96 7.43
CA PHE A 107 13.84 -2.34 7.84
C PHE A 107 15.29 -2.75 7.54
N ASP A 108 16.05 -2.96 8.60
CA ASP A 108 17.19 -3.86 8.57
C ASP A 108 16.67 -5.31 8.65
N TYR A 109 17.34 -6.22 7.92
CA TYR A 109 17.09 -7.66 7.72
C TYR A 109 16.35 -8.10 6.45
N ARG A 110 17.18 -8.49 5.47
CA ARG A 110 16.96 -9.40 4.31
C ARG A 110 15.50 -9.57 3.87
N ILE A 111 15.06 -8.64 3.02
CA ILE A 111 13.71 -8.55 2.44
C ILE A 111 13.75 -8.99 0.98
N ILE A 112 12.74 -9.76 0.56
CA ILE A 112 12.49 -10.06 -0.86
C ILE A 112 11.50 -9.02 -1.39
N ASP A 113 11.98 -8.32 -2.43
CA ASP A 113 11.35 -7.39 -3.36
C ASP A 113 11.11 -5.94 -2.93
N TRP A 114 11.64 -5.04 -3.78
CA TRP A 114 11.60 -3.58 -3.69
C TRP A 114 10.97 -3.07 -4.99
N CYS A 115 9.76 -2.52 -4.93
CA CYS A 115 9.21 -1.74 -6.04
C CYS A 115 9.13 -0.26 -5.64
N VAL A 116 9.96 0.56 -6.28
CA VAL A 116 9.91 2.03 -6.17
C VAL A 116 9.16 2.57 -7.38
N PHE A 117 8.00 3.18 -7.17
CA PHE A 117 7.30 3.93 -8.21
C PHE A 117 7.62 5.42 -8.07
N PRO A 118 8.25 6.08 -9.06
CA PRO A 118 8.34 7.53 -9.06
C PRO A 118 6.96 8.12 -9.36
N ILE A 119 6.42 8.91 -8.43
CA ILE A 119 5.27 9.78 -8.71
C ILE A 119 5.82 10.96 -9.52
N ALA A 120 5.67 10.92 -10.84
CA ALA A 120 5.99 12.05 -11.70
C ALA A 120 4.99 13.19 -11.41
N SER A 121 5.44 14.23 -10.72
CA SER A 121 4.75 15.51 -10.62
C SER A 121 4.85 16.22 -11.97
N HIS A 122 3.80 16.08 -12.81
CA HIS A 122 3.62 16.99 -13.94
C HIS A 122 3.29 18.38 -13.39
N HIS A 123 4.31 19.24 -13.28
CA HIS A 123 4.13 20.68 -13.35
C HIS A 123 3.80 21.02 -14.81
N HIS A 124 2.53 21.34 -15.09
CA HIS A 124 2.22 22.23 -16.20
C HIS A 124 2.06 23.63 -15.63
N GLY A 125 3.11 24.44 -15.78
CA GLY A 125 2.95 25.87 -15.94
C GLY A 125 2.67 26.13 -17.41
N GLU A 126 1.52 26.73 -17.69
CA GLU A 126 1.26 27.97 -18.43
C GLU A 126 -0.26 28.18 -18.49
#